data_AF-A0A1H6I5J0-F1
#
_entry.id   AF-A0A1H6I5J0-F1
#
_cell.length_a   1.000
_cell.length_b   1.000
_cell.length_c   1.000
_cell.angle_alpha   90.00
_cell.angle_beta   90.00
_cell.angle_gamma   90.00
#
_symmetry.space_group_name_H-M   'P 1'
#
loop_
_entity.id
_entity.type
_entity.pdbx_description
1 polymer ?
#
loop_
_entity_poly.entity_id
_entity_poly.type
_entity_poly.pdbx_seq_one_letter_code
_entity_poly.pdbx_strand_id
1 'polypeptide(L)'
;MVTEIYSCKDGQDLREGRLDYSTDIVDREGADADARRRCQADPTLRKVAYYAVREDGGFRLIHAYSNPNWKPAGKPPRRASPPPPYPRPKAATQSPPPGLFARIRRVLGL
;
A
#
# COMPACT_ATOMS: atom_id res chain seq x y z
N MET A 1 4.67 -7.02 -27.98
CA MET A 1 5.18 -7.23 -26.60
C MET A 1 5.04 -5.93 -25.81
N VAL A 2 4.47 -5.99 -24.61
CA VAL A 2 4.22 -4.81 -23.76
C VAL A 2 4.83 -5.06 -22.38
N THR A 3 5.34 -4.02 -21.74
CA THR A 3 5.85 -4.09 -20.37
C THR A 3 4.85 -3.47 -19.42
N GLU A 4 4.40 -4.27 -18.46
CA GLU A 4 3.58 -3.86 -17.33
C GLU A 4 4.46 -3.35 -16.19
N ILE A 5 4.14 -2.17 -15.68
CA ILE A 5 4.96 -1.47 -14.71
C ILE A 5 4.11 -1.17 -13.48
N TYR A 6 4.38 -1.91 -12.41
CA TYR A 6 3.69 -1.80 -11.14
C TYR A 6 4.49 -0.89 -10.21
N SER A 7 3.89 0.22 -9.80
CA SER A 7 4.50 1.22 -8.91
C SER A 7 3.77 1.24 -7.56
N CYS A 8 4.48 0.88 -6.49
CA CYS A 8 3.89 0.66 -5.17
C CYS A 8 4.31 1.76 -4.19
N LYS A 9 3.33 2.33 -3.49
CA LYS A 9 3.55 3.23 -2.36
C LYS A 9 3.62 2.45 -1.04
N ASP A 10 4.03 3.13 0.02
CA ASP A 10 4.08 2.49 1.33
C ASP A 10 2.69 2.06 1.81
N GLY A 11 2.59 0.83 2.30
CA GLY A 11 1.33 0.21 2.74
C GLY A 11 0.40 -0.27 1.61
N GLN A 12 0.79 -0.16 0.34
CA GLN A 12 0.03 -0.71 -0.80
C GLN A 12 0.66 -2.01 -1.29
N ASP A 13 -0.18 -3.00 -1.58
CA ASP A 13 0.28 -4.20 -2.26
C ASP A 13 0.65 -3.91 -3.72
N LEU A 14 1.51 -4.74 -4.31
CA LEU A 14 1.93 -4.63 -5.72
C LEU A 14 0.76 -4.56 -6.70
N ARG A 15 -0.35 -5.21 -6.38
CA ARG A 15 -1.58 -5.25 -7.17
C ARG A 15 -2.47 -4.02 -7.00
N GLU A 16 -2.34 -3.32 -5.87
CA GLU A 16 -3.09 -2.09 -5.55
C GLU A 16 -2.32 -0.83 -5.94
N GLY A 17 -1.04 -0.98 -6.27
CA GLY A 17 -0.20 0.08 -6.80
C GLY A 17 -0.68 0.58 -8.16
N ARG A 18 -0.04 1.65 -8.63
CA ARG A 18 -0.30 2.21 -9.95
C ARG A 18 0.29 1.28 -11.02
N LEU A 19 -0.54 0.85 -11.95
CA LEU A 19 -0.13 0.09 -13.13
C LEU A 19 -0.03 1.02 -14.34
N ASP A 20 1.13 1.05 -14.97
CA ASP A 20 1.36 1.71 -16.25
C ASP A 20 1.85 0.68 -17.28
N TYR A 21 1.59 0.93 -18.56
CA TYR A 21 2.03 0.07 -19.67
C TYR A 21 3.01 0.84 -20.55
N SER A 22 4.10 0.19 -20.98
CA SER A 22 5.07 0.78 -21.90
C SER A 22 5.56 -0.25 -22.90
N THR A 23 5.76 0.18 -24.15
CA THR A 23 6.40 -0.62 -25.21
C THR A 23 7.89 -0.34 -25.34
N ASP A 24 8.39 0.70 -24.67
CA ASP A 24 9.76 1.20 -24.87
C ASP A 24 10.77 0.52 -23.93
N ILE A 25 10.30 0.04 -22.77
CA ILE A 25 11.13 -0.60 -21.76
C ILE A 25 11.13 -2.10 -21.99
N VAL A 26 12.15 -2.60 -22.67
CA VAL A 26 12.24 -4.02 -23.08
C VAL A 26 13.31 -4.80 -22.33
N ASP A 27 14.23 -4.11 -21.66
CA ASP A 27 15.41 -4.69 -21.03
C ASP A 27 15.59 -4.22 -19.58
N ARG A 28 16.54 -4.87 -18.89
CA ARG A 28 16.81 -4.57 -17.48
C ARG A 28 17.42 -3.19 -17.28
N GLU A 29 18.24 -2.72 -18.23
CA GLU A 29 18.93 -1.43 -18.12
C GLU A 29 17.95 -0.27 -18.29
N GLY A 30 17.07 -0.32 -19.31
CA GLY A 30 15.99 0.64 -19.47
C GLY A 30 15.03 0.64 -18.28
N ALA A 31 14.72 -0.54 -17.72
CA ALA A 31 13.86 -0.66 -16.54
C ALA A 31 14.51 -0.04 -15.29
N ASP A 32 15.82 -0.22 -15.07
CA ASP A 32 16.53 0.40 -13.93
C ASP A 32 16.58 1.94 -14.07
N ALA A 33 16.90 2.44 -15.27
CA ALA A 33 16.91 3.87 -15.54
C ALA A 33 15.53 4.52 -15.34
N ASP A 34 14.47 3.88 -15.83
CA ASP A 34 13.10 4.37 -15.64
C ASP A 34 12.67 4.29 -14.17
N ALA A 35 13.01 3.21 -13.47
CA ALA A 35 12.70 3.06 -12.05
C ALA A 35 13.34 4.17 -11.21
N ARG A 36 14.62 4.45 -11.45
CA ARG A 36 15.32 5.55 -10.77
C ARG A 36 14.68 6.89 -11.07
N ARG A 37 14.36 7.17 -12.33
CA ARG A 37 13.68 8.41 -12.74
C ARG A 37 12.33 8.57 -12.03
N ARG A 38 11.53 7.50 -11.95
CA ARG A 38 10.24 7.51 -11.23
C ARG A 38 10.42 7.75 -9.74
N CYS A 39 11.37 7.08 -9.11
CA CYS A 39 11.66 7.23 -7.68
C CYS A 39 12.26 8.60 -7.34
N GLN A 40 12.98 9.24 -8.27
CA GLN A 40 13.43 10.63 -8.13
C GLN A 40 12.29 11.63 -8.25
N ALA A 41 11.35 11.40 -9.19
CA ALA A 41 10.19 12.25 -9.38
C ALA A 41 9.14 12.11 -8.26
N ASP A 42 8.88 10.89 -7.82
CA ASP A 42 7.97 10.57 -6.72
C ASP A 42 8.72 9.77 -5.63
N PRO A 43 9.24 10.45 -4.58
CA PRO A 43 9.94 9.78 -3.49
C PRO A 43 9.00 8.94 -2.61
N THR A 44 7.67 8.98 -2.82
CA THR A 44 6.72 8.12 -2.09
C THR A 44 6.64 6.70 -2.62
N LEU A 45 7.24 6.45 -3.79
CA LEU A 45 7.35 5.11 -4.37
C LEU A 45 8.39 4.29 -3.59
N ARG A 46 7.92 3.18 -3.03
CA ARG A 46 8.74 2.22 -2.27
C ARG A 46 9.34 1.16 -3.17
N LYS A 47 8.55 0.62 -4.11
CA LYS A 47 8.97 -0.43 -5.04
C LYS A 47 8.36 -0.23 -6.41
N VAL A 48 9.10 -0.54 -7.46
CA VAL A 48 8.62 -0.57 -8.85
C VAL A 48 9.03 -1.90 -9.47
N ALA A 49 8.10 -2.59 -10.13
CA ALA A 49 8.34 -3.87 -10.79
C ALA A 49 7.92 -3.82 -12.25
N TYR A 50 8.74 -4.40 -13.13
CA TYR A 50 8.59 -4.39 -14.57
C TYR A 50 8.42 -5.82 -15.06
N TYR A 51 7.29 -6.10 -15.70
CA TYR A 51 6.97 -7.40 -16.26
C TYR A 51 6.81 -7.30 -17.77
N ALA A 52 7.56 -8.12 -18.49
CA ALA A 52 7.42 -8.37 -19.90
C ALA A 52 6.19 -9.27 -20.14
N VAL A 53 5.18 -8.74 -20.83
CA VAL A 53 3.99 -9.48 -21.25
C VAL A 53 4.07 -9.74 -22.75
N ARG A 54 4.05 -11.03 -23.09
CA ARG A 54 4.03 -11.55 -24.46
C ARG A 54 2.59 -11.80 -24.90
N GLU A 55 2.37 -11.82 -26.21
CA GLU A 55 1.04 -12.01 -26.81
C GLU A 55 0.49 -13.43 -26.61
N ASP A 56 1.36 -14.39 -26.31
CA ASP A 56 1.03 -15.77 -25.93
C ASP A 56 0.55 -15.91 -24.47
N GLY A 57 0.44 -14.80 -23.73
CA GLY A 57 0.08 -14.77 -22.31
C GLY A 57 1.26 -15.03 -21.37
N GLY A 58 2.48 -15.21 -21.90
CA GLY A 58 3.68 -15.32 -21.09
C GLY A 58 4.01 -14.03 -20.36
N PHE A 59 4.20 -14.11 -19.04
CA PHE A 59 4.64 -12.99 -18.21
C PHE A 59 6.03 -13.28 -17.61
N ARG A 60 6.96 -12.34 -17.71
CA ARG A 60 8.32 -12.47 -17.17
C ARG A 60 8.74 -11.22 -16.43
N LEU A 61 9.28 -11.35 -15.22
CA LEU A 61 9.90 -10.22 -14.52
C LEU A 61 11.19 -9.78 -15.26
N ILE A 62 11.23 -8.52 -15.69
CA ILE A 62 12.41 -7.88 -16.27
C ILE A 62 13.29 -7.35 -15.14
N HIS A 63 12.70 -6.53 -14.27
CA HIS A 63 13.42 -5.89 -13.18
C HIS A 63 12.47 -5.51 -12.04
N ALA A 64 12.99 -5.53 -10.81
CA ALA A 64 12.30 -4.99 -9.65
C ALA A 64 13.27 -4.10 -8.89
N TYR A 65 12.88 -2.84 -8.72
CA TYR A 65 13.66 -1.81 -8.06
C TYR A 65 12.98 -1.42 -6.75
N SER A 66 13.74 -1.46 -5.66
CA SER A 66 13.31 -0.95 -4.35
C SER A 66 14.03 0.36 -4.09
N ASN A 67 13.27 1.42 -3.87
CA ASN A 67 13.84 2.75 -3.63
C ASN A 67 14.45 2.80 -2.22
N PRO A 68 15.77 2.99 -2.07
CA PRO A 68 16.39 3.10 -0.74
C PRO A 68 16.02 4.40 -0.01
N ASN A 69 15.64 5.44 -0.76
CA ASN A 69 15.35 6.78 -0.25
C ASN A 69 13.85 7.08 -0.20
N TRP A 70 13.01 6.04 -0.14
CA TRP A 70 11.57 6.22 -0.10
C TRP A 70 11.14 7.00 1.15
N LYS A 71 10.16 7.89 0.99
CA LYS A 71 9.56 8.66 2.09
C LYS A 71 8.11 8.27 2.22
N PRO A 72 7.61 7.98 3.43
CA PRO A 72 6.19 7.72 3.63
C PRO A 72 5.40 8.94 3.16
N ALA A 73 4.43 8.72 2.27
CA ALA A 73 3.45 9.76 1.96
C ALA A 73 2.79 10.14 3.29
N GLY A 74 2.89 11.42 3.67
CA GLY A 74 2.28 11.91 4.90
C GLY A 74 0.83 11.45 4.96
N LYS A 75 0.39 10.90 6.09
CA LYS A 75 -0.99 10.44 6.27
C LYS A 75 -1.91 11.56 5.78
N PRO A 76 -2.83 11.29 4.82
CA PRO A 76 -3.80 12.31 4.44
C PRO A 76 -4.49 12.77 5.74
N PRO A 77 -4.69 14.09 5.93
CA PRO A 77 -5.42 14.55 7.09
C PRO A 77 -6.73 13.77 7.13
N ARG A 78 -7.03 13.12 8.26
CA ARG A 78 -8.31 12.44 8.44
C ARG A 78 -9.38 13.48 8.10
N ARG A 79 -10.02 13.34 6.93
CA ARG A 79 -11.21 14.13 6.60
C ARG A 79 -12.19 13.80 7.70
N ALA A 80 -12.39 14.75 8.62
CA ALA A 80 -13.44 14.63 9.61
C ALA A 80 -14.71 14.36 8.80
N SER A 81 -15.34 13.21 9.03
CA SER A 81 -16.66 12.97 8.47
C SER A 81 -17.54 14.16 8.87
N PRO A 82 -18.37 14.70 7.96
CA PRO A 82 -19.33 15.71 8.36
C PRO A 82 -20.11 15.18 9.57
N PRO A 83 -20.37 16.02 10.58
CA PRO A 83 -21.15 15.60 11.72
C PRO A 83 -22.47 14.98 11.22
N PRO A 84 -22.93 13.86 11.80
CA PRO A 84 -24.18 13.25 11.36
C PRO A 84 -25.31 14.30 11.41
N PRO A 85 -26.22 14.32 10.42
CA PRO A 85 -27.27 15.35 10.30
C PRO A 85 -28.28 15.33 11.46
N TYR A 86 -28.20 14.32 12.33
CA TYR A 86 -29.02 14.21 13.53
C TYR A 86 -28.13 13.91 14.74
N PRO A 87 -28.47 14.48 15.92
CA PRO A 87 -27.86 14.05 17.17
C PRO A 87 -28.07 12.55 17.32
N ARG A 88 -26.98 11.77 17.38
CA ARG A 88 -27.13 10.36 17.78
C ARG A 88 -27.70 10.36 19.19
N PRO A 89 -28.74 9.56 19.48
CA PRO A 89 -29.13 9.32 20.86
C PRO A 89 -27.90 8.87 21.63
N LYS A 90 -27.64 9.49 22.78
CA LYS A 90 -26.54 9.11 23.66
C LYS A 90 -26.72 7.62 23.95
N ALA A 91 -25.84 6.78 23.41
CA ALA A 91 -25.80 5.39 23.80
C ALA A 91 -25.67 5.37 25.32
N ALA A 92 -26.67 4.80 25.99
CA ALA A 92 -26.57 4.52 27.41
C ALA A 92 -25.22 3.84 27.63
N THR A 93 -24.43 4.35 28.58
CA THR A 93 -23.14 3.79 28.98
C THR A 93 -23.31 2.30 29.23
N GLN A 94 -23.01 1.48 28.22
CA GLN A 94 -22.86 0.05 28.41
C GLN A 94 -21.61 -0.10 29.25
N SER A 95 -21.79 -0.59 30.49
CA SER A 95 -20.70 -0.94 31.39
C SER A 95 -19.66 -1.75 30.60
N PRO A 96 -18.37 -1.39 30.65
CA PRO A 96 -17.36 -2.10 29.86
C PRO A 96 -17.40 -3.59 30.25
N PRO A 97 -17.38 -4.51 29.26
CA PRO A 97 -17.36 -5.93 29.56
C PRO A 97 -16.14 -6.25 30.43
N PRO A 98 -16.26 -7.18 31.38
CA PRO A 98 -15.18 -7.48 32.31
C PRO A 98 -13.92 -7.87 31.55
N GLY A 99 -12.87 -7.07 31.69
CA GLY A 99 -11.58 -7.29 31.05
C GLY A 99 -10.94 -8.60 31.47
N LEU A 100 -10.03 -9.12 30.65
CA LEU A 100 -9.30 -10.39 30.86
C LEU A 100 -8.71 -10.54 32.28
N PHE A 101 -8.29 -9.45 32.92
CA PHE A 101 -7.81 -9.44 34.31
C PHE A 101 -8.87 -9.85 35.35
N ALA A 102 -10.14 -9.51 35.13
CA ALA A 102 -11.24 -9.90 36.02
C ALA A 102 -11.53 -11.42 35.95
N ARG A 103 -11.24 -12.05 34.80
CA ARG A 103 -11.34 -13.52 34.67
C ARG A 103 -10.19 -14.25 35.37
N ILE A 104 -8.98 -13.67 35.41
CA ILE A 104 -7.84 -14.29 36.09
C ILE A 104 -8.01 -14.26 37.62
N ARG A 105 -8.48 -13.14 38.20
CA ARG A 105 -8.74 -13.06 39.66
C ARG A 105 -9.81 -14.04 40.14
N ARG A 106 -10.82 -14.31 39.31
CA ARG A 106 -11.89 -15.27 39.63
C ARG A 106 -11.40 -16.72 39.67
N VAL A 107 -10.34 -17.05 38.95
CA VAL A 107 -9.71 -18.39 38.96
C VAL A 107 -8.68 -18.50 40.09
N LEU A 108 -8.06 -17.39 40.50
CA LEU A 108 -7.05 -17.35 41.57
C LEU A 108 -7.57 -17.04 42.99
N GLY A 109 -8.88 -16.77 43.17
CA GLY A 109 -9.48 -16.61 44.50
C GLY A 109 -8.98 -15.40 45.29
N LEU A 110 -8.75 -14.25 44.62
CA LEU A 110 -8.25 -12.98 45.19
C LEU A 110 -9.13 -11.76 44.88
#